data_AF-A0A0S8B1X1-F1
#
_entry.id   AF-A0A0S8B1X1-F1
#
_cell.length_a   1.000
_cell.length_b   1.000
_cell.length_c   1.000
_cell.angle_alpha   90.00
_cell.angle_beta   90.00
_cell.angle_gamma   90.00
#
_symmetry.space_group_name_H-M   'P 1'
#
loop_
_entity.id
_entity.type
_entity.pdbx_description
1 polymer ?
#
loop_
_entity_poly.entity_id
_entity_poly.type
_entity_poly.pdbx_seq_one_letter_code
_entity_poly.pdbx_strand_id
1 'polypeptide(L)'
;YHYRYESGREGDWFLTGFSPRQQSLTLYIMSGFTRYDGLLAKLGKYKTGKSCLYIKRLEDVDLDVLETLIRESVAHLKKKYA
;
A
#
# COMPACT_ATOMS: atom_id res chain seq x y z
N TYR A 1 -3.86 -12.73 2.75
CA TYR A 1 -4.22 -12.88 4.17
C TYR A 1 -5.70 -13.11 4.24
N HIS A 2 -6.14 -13.95 5.17
CA HIS A 2 -7.56 -14.21 5.38
C HIS A 2 -8.08 -13.20 6.41
N TYR A 3 -9.16 -12.49 6.07
CA TYR A 3 -9.80 -11.54 6.98
C TYR A 3 -11.17 -12.07 7.38
N ARG A 4 -11.63 -11.73 8.59
CA ARG A 4 -13.00 -12.02 9.06
C ARG A 4 -13.55 -10.78 9.77
N TYR A 5 -14.71 -10.31 9.32
CA TYR A 5 -15.45 -9.23 9.98
C TYR A 5 -16.35 -9.78 11.08
N GLU A 6 -16.76 -8.92 12.01
CA GLU A 6 -17.73 -9.26 13.07
C GLU A 6 -19.08 -9.75 12.51
N SER A 7 -19.47 -9.26 11.33
CA SER A 7 -20.66 -9.72 10.61
C SER A 7 -20.57 -11.15 10.06
N GLY A 8 -19.43 -11.84 10.23
CA GLY A 8 -19.18 -13.18 9.71
C GLY A 8 -18.69 -13.22 8.27
N ARG A 9 -18.60 -12.08 7.58
CA ARG A 9 -18.02 -12.01 6.23
C ARG A 9 -16.51 -12.19 6.28
N GLU A 10 -16.00 -13.18 5.57
CA GLU A 10 -14.57 -13.48 5.49
C GLU A 10 -14.09 -13.70 4.04
N GLY A 11 -12.78 -13.82 3.86
CA GLY A 11 -12.19 -14.10 2.56
C GLY A 11 -10.70 -13.82 2.50
N ASP A 12 -10.10 -14.26 1.41
CA ASP A 12 -8.68 -14.06 1.13
C ASP A 12 -8.46 -12.80 0.30
N TRP A 13 -7.45 -12.05 0.71
CA TRP A 13 -7.01 -10.86 -0.01
C TRP A 13 -5.51 -10.87 -0.23
N PHE A 14 -5.07 -10.20 -1.29
CA PHE A 14 -3.65 -10.02 -1.59
C PHE A 14 -3.00 -9.06 -0.56
N LEU A 15 -1.68 -9.16 -0.38
CA LEU A 15 -0.92 -8.33 0.56
C LEU A 15 -0.56 -6.96 -0.03
N THR A 16 -0.16 -6.96 -1.30
CA THR A 16 0.11 -5.78 -2.12
C THR A 16 -0.05 -6.17 -3.59
N GLY A 17 -0.12 -5.19 -4.48
CA GLY A 17 -0.20 -5.37 -5.91
C GLY A 17 -0.12 -4.03 -6.62
N PHE A 18 -0.15 -4.03 -7.95
CA PHE A 18 -0.21 -2.80 -8.71
C PHE A 18 -1.13 -2.92 -9.92
N SER A 19 -1.57 -1.78 -10.43
CA SER A 19 -2.38 -1.67 -11.64
C SER A 19 -1.92 -0.47 -12.45
N PRO A 20 -1.51 -0.67 -13.71
CA PRO A 20 -1.28 0.43 -14.63
C PRO A 20 -2.63 1.05 -15.02
N ARG A 21 -2.75 2.36 -14.89
CA ARG A 21 -3.91 3.14 -15.35
C ARG A 21 -3.44 4.16 -16.38
N GLN A 22 -4.37 4.69 -17.16
CA GLN A 22 -4.09 5.65 -18.23
C GLN A 22 -3.25 6.86 -17.79
N GLN A 23 -3.41 7.34 -16.54
CA GLN A 23 -2.73 8.53 -16.03
C GLN A 23 -1.74 8.26 -14.89
N SER A 24 -1.65 7.04 -14.38
CA SER A 24 -0.81 6.71 -13.21
C SER A 24 -0.58 5.21 -13.03
N LEU A 25 0.49 4.87 -12.32
CA LEU A 25 0.65 3.59 -11.66
C LEU A 25 -0.05 3.64 -10.29
N THR A 26 -0.94 2.68 -10.04
CA THR A 26 -1.55 2.50 -8.71
C THR A 26 -0.89 1.34 -8.00
N LEU A 27 -0.31 1.56 -6.83
CA LEU A 27 0.13 0.50 -5.92
C LEU A 27 -0.85 0.34 -4.76
N TYR A 28 -1.09 -0.89 -4.33
CA TYR A 28 -2.05 -1.20 -3.29
C TYR A 28 -1.35 -1.45 -1.95
N ILE A 29 -1.36 -0.44 -1.08
CA ILE A 29 -0.87 -0.51 0.30
C ILE A 29 -2.04 -0.90 1.19
N MET A 30 -2.29 -2.21 1.30
CA MET A 30 -3.49 -2.75 1.98
C MET A 30 -3.52 -2.49 3.49
N SER A 31 -2.38 -2.15 4.11
CA SER A 31 -2.34 -1.72 5.51
C SER A 31 -2.82 -0.28 5.74
N GLY A 32 -3.13 0.46 4.68
CA GLY A 32 -3.43 1.89 4.75
C GLY A 32 -2.16 2.74 4.94
N PHE A 33 -2.34 4.02 5.31
CA PHE A 33 -1.24 5.00 5.31
C PHE A 33 -0.93 5.63 6.68
N THR A 34 -1.83 5.51 7.65
CA THR A 34 -1.77 6.19 8.96
C THR A 34 -0.47 5.97 9.74
N ARG A 35 0.26 4.89 9.46
CA ARG A 35 1.48 4.52 10.18
C ARG A 35 2.78 4.82 9.42
N TYR A 36 2.68 5.43 8.24
CA TYR A 36 3.81 5.63 7.33
C TYR A 36 4.07 7.10 7.00
N ASP A 37 3.54 8.05 7.79
CA ASP A 37 3.69 9.49 7.52
C ASP A 37 5.16 9.89 7.30
N GLY A 38 6.09 9.30 8.06
CA GLY A 38 7.53 9.57 7.90
C GLY A 38 8.14 9.04 6.59
N LEU A 39 7.65 7.91 6.07
CA LEU A 39 8.06 7.40 4.75
C LEU A 39 7.40 8.21 3.64
N LEU A 40 6.11 8.51 3.78
CA LEU A 40 5.34 9.30 2.83
C LEU A 40 5.92 10.71 2.66
N ALA A 41 6.37 11.35 3.73
CA ALA A 41 7.04 12.65 3.67
C ALA A 41 8.33 12.65 2.81
N LYS A 42 8.98 11.49 2.67
CA LYS A 42 10.23 11.32 1.90
C LYS A 42 9.99 10.75 0.50
N LEU A 43 8.78 10.25 0.23
CA LEU A 43 8.50 9.44 -0.96
C LEU A 43 8.56 10.25 -2.27
N GLY A 44 8.27 11.54 -2.25
CA GLY A 44 8.20 12.38 -3.44
C GLY A 44 6.76 12.72 -3.84
N LYS A 45 6.43 12.70 -5.14
CA LYS A 45 5.13 13.14 -5.64
C LYS A 45 4.16 11.96 -5.78
N TYR A 46 3.15 11.94 -4.94
CA TYR A 46 2.11 10.91 -4.97
C TYR A 46 0.74 11.49 -4.61
N LYS A 47 -0.30 10.68 -4.81
CA LYS A 47 -1.63 10.87 -4.18
C LYS A 47 -2.03 9.59 -3.47
N THR A 48 -2.89 9.68 -2.45
CA THR A 48 -3.41 8.52 -1.73
C THR A 48 -4.94 8.42 -1.84
N GLY A 49 -5.43 7.19 -1.85
CA GLY A 49 -6.80 6.82 -1.50
C GLY A 49 -6.80 6.06 -0.16
N LYS A 50 -7.80 5.19 0.07
CA LYS A 50 -7.83 4.36 1.30
C LYS A 50 -6.65 3.39 1.38
N SER A 51 -6.39 2.67 0.30
CA SER A 51 -5.28 1.70 0.17
C SER A 51 -4.51 1.88 -1.12
N CYS A 52 -4.83 2.91 -1.90
CA CYS A 52 -4.23 3.17 -3.20
C CYS A 52 -3.16 4.25 -3.07
N LEU A 53 -1.96 3.96 -3.55
CA LEU A 53 -0.87 4.91 -3.76
C LEU A 53 -0.77 5.19 -5.26
N TYR A 54 -1.02 6.43 -5.66
CA TYR A 54 -0.99 6.85 -7.06
C TYR A 54 0.31 7.58 -7.35
N ILE A 55 1.09 7.06 -8.29
CA ILE A 55 2.34 7.65 -8.76
C ILE A 55 2.23 7.84 -10.28
N LYS A 56 2.58 9.01 -10.80
CA LYS A 56 2.53 9.25 -12.26
C LYS A 56 3.63 8.49 -13.00
N ARG A 57 4.87 8.61 -12.51
CA ARG A 57 6.07 7.97 -13.07
C ARG A 57 6.99 7.55 -11.93
N LEU A 58 7.76 6.49 -12.11
CA LEU A 58 8.68 6.00 -11.08
C LEU A 58 9.75 7.05 -10.71
N GLU A 59 10.18 7.89 -11.65
CA GLU A 59 11.10 9.01 -11.40
C GLU A 59 10.54 10.10 -10.47
N ASP A 60 9.22 10.14 -10.27
CA ASP A 60 8.58 11.12 -9.40
C ASP A 60 8.67 10.74 -7.91
N VAL A 61 9.20 9.55 -7.61
CA VAL A 61 9.33 9.01 -6.25
C VAL A 61 10.69 8.39 -5.96
N ASP A 62 11.05 8.36 -4.69
CA ASP A 62 12.21 7.62 -4.19
C ASP A 62 11.87 6.11 -4.12
N LEU A 63 12.62 5.30 -4.89
CA LEU A 63 12.37 3.86 -4.99
C LEU A 63 12.74 3.09 -3.72
N ASP A 64 13.75 3.54 -2.97
CA ASP A 64 14.17 2.88 -1.72
C ASP A 64 13.12 3.13 -0.62
N VAL A 65 12.57 4.36 -0.58
CA VAL A 65 11.45 4.70 0.30
C VAL A 65 10.19 3.92 -0.09
N LEU A 66 9.91 3.80 -1.39
CA LEU A 66 8.77 3.02 -1.89
C LEU A 66 8.90 1.53 -1.52
N GLU A 67 10.06 0.94 -1.70
CA GLU A 67 10.34 -0.44 -1.33
C GLU A 67 10.13 -0.66 0.17
N THR A 68 10.67 0.24 0.99
CA THR A 68 10.52 0.19 2.46
C THR A 68 9.05 0.25 2.86
N LEU A 69 8.29 1.18 2.28
CA LEU A 69 6.85 1.31 2.50
C LEU A 69 6.09 0.01 2.19
N ILE A 70 6.38 -0.60 1.04
CA ILE A 70 5.73 -1.84 0.62
C ILE A 70 6.09 -2.98 1.59
N ARG A 71 7.37 -3.12 1.96
CA ARG A 71 7.84 -4.15 2.89
C ARG A 71 7.18 -4.03 4.25
N GLU A 72 7.15 -2.83 4.83
CA GLU A 72 6.51 -2.59 6.13
C GLU A 72 5.01 -2.87 6.08
N SER A 73 4.33 -2.48 5.00
CA SER A 73 2.91 -2.80 4.80
C SER A 73 2.64 -4.29 4.76
N VAL A 74 3.43 -5.03 3.99
CA VAL A 74 3.29 -6.49 3.88
C VAL A 74 3.58 -7.16 5.23
N ALA A 75 4.64 -6.75 5.92
CA ALA A 75 4.99 -7.30 7.24
C ALA A 75 3.89 -7.03 8.27
N HIS A 76 3.31 -5.83 8.27
CA HIS A 76 2.21 -5.48 9.15
C HIS A 76 0.97 -6.35 8.93
N LEU A 77 0.55 -6.54 7.67
CA LEU A 77 -0.60 -7.39 7.35
C LEU A 77 -0.36 -8.84 7.73
N LYS A 78 0.84 -9.38 7.44
CA LYS A 78 1.20 -10.73 7.86
C LYS A 78 1.13 -10.89 9.38
N LYS A 79 1.60 -9.90 10.15
CA LYS A 79 1.54 -9.95 11.62
C LYS A 79 0.12 -9.79 12.16
N LYS A 80 -0.71 -8.96 11.53
CA LYS A 80 -2.09 -8.68 11.98
C LYS A 80 -3.03 -9.86 11.75
N TYR A 81 -2.82 -10.62 10.69
CA TYR A 81 -3.65 -11.74 10.26
C TYR A 81 -2.88 -13.06 10.25
N ALA A 82 -1.89 -13.18 11.15
CA ALA A 82 -1.18 -14.42 11.43
C ALA A 82 -2.07 -15.40 12.20
#